data_AF-A0A1D1YE40-F1
#
_entry.id   AF-A0A1D1YE40-F1
#
_cell.length_a   1.000
_cell.length_b   1.000
_cell.length_c   1.000
_cell.angle_alpha   90.00
_cell.angle_beta   90.00
_cell.angle_gamma   90.00
#
_symmetry.space_group_name_H-M   'P 1'
#
loop_
_entity.id
_entity.type
_entity.pdbx_description
1 polymer ?
#
loop_
_entity_poly.entity_id
_entity_poly.type
_entity_poly.pdbx_seq_one_letter_code
_entity_poly.pdbx_strand_id
1 'polypeptide(L)'
;LNIIMSQSVESIINSANYNFTLDIGTLLNNSTSTRRAKRLQAQGNVVPPRPPNAFMLYRRDKAKSPEFAGLKSSDTSKRISNMWKNETNEVKSIFFALANLAERSHSERYNNYRYIHRSRM
;
A
#
# COMPACT_ATOMS: atom_id res chain seq x y z
N LEU A 1 8.83 1.48 -14.18
CA LEU A 1 9.59 1.80 -12.96
C LEU A 1 10.23 0.51 -12.50
N ASN A 2 11.55 0.38 -12.69
CA ASN A 2 12.29 -0.76 -12.15
C ASN A 2 12.47 -0.49 -10.66
N ILE A 3 11.66 -1.16 -9.83
CA ILE A 3 11.74 -1.06 -8.38
C ILE A 3 12.97 -1.87 -7.98
N ILE A 4 14.07 -1.19 -7.64
CA ILE A 4 15.24 -1.85 -7.07
C ILE A 4 14.90 -2.14 -5.61
N MET A 5 14.60 -3.39 -5.30
CA MET A 5 14.46 -3.85 -3.92
C MET A 5 15.84 -3.88 -3.27
N SER A 6 15.94 -3.49 -2.00
CA SER A 6 17.21 -3.68 -1.28
C SER A 6 17.38 -5.15 -0.91
N GLN A 7 18.62 -5.62 -0.85
CA GLN A 7 18.95 -6.99 -0.43
C GLN A 7 18.33 -7.36 0.94
N SER A 8 18.19 -6.37 1.83
CA SER A 8 17.52 -6.55 3.13
C SER A 8 16.01 -6.81 2.98
N VAL A 9 15.31 -6.12 2.07
CA VAL A 9 13.87 -6.34 1.84
C VAL A 9 13.62 -7.70 1.18
N GLU A 10 14.43 -8.07 0.18
CA GLU A 10 14.35 -9.38 -0.46
C GLU A 10 14.60 -10.51 0.54
N SER A 11 15.61 -10.36 1.42
CA SER A 11 15.89 -11.32 2.48
C SER A 11 14.72 -11.47 3.46
N ILE A 12 14.09 -10.37 3.87
CA ILE A 12 12.92 -10.40 4.77
C ILE A 12 11.75 -11.15 4.10
N ILE A 13 11.44 -10.82 2.85
CA ILE A 13 10.35 -11.46 2.09
C ILE A 13 10.62 -12.96 1.94
N ASN A 14 11.83 -13.33 1.55
CA ASN A 14 12.22 -14.73 1.36
C ASN A 14 12.22 -15.51 2.68
N SER A 15 12.67 -14.90 3.78
CA SER A 15 12.74 -15.55 5.10
C SER A 15 11.38 -15.83 5.71
N ALA A 16 10.38 -14.98 5.43
CA ALA A 16 9.09 -15.05 6.11
C ALA A 16 8.10 -16.00 5.42
N ASN A 17 8.47 -16.57 4.27
CA ASN A 17 7.64 -17.48 3.47
C ASN A 17 6.20 -16.96 3.25
N TYR A 18 6.06 -15.64 3.10
CA TYR A 18 4.75 -15.00 2.97
C TYR A 18 4.28 -15.04 1.52
N ASN A 19 3.13 -15.67 1.29
CA ASN A 19 2.51 -15.77 -0.02
C ASN A 19 1.63 -14.52 -0.27
N PHE A 20 2.16 -13.58 -1.06
CA PHE A 20 1.39 -12.42 -1.48
C PHE A 20 0.27 -12.81 -2.44
N THR A 21 -0.89 -12.17 -2.29
CA THR A 21 -2.00 -12.27 -3.23
C THR A 21 -1.81 -11.33 -4.43
N LEU A 22 -1.06 -10.23 -4.22
CA LEU A 22 -0.72 -9.26 -5.25
C LEU A 22 0.78 -9.22 -5.51
N ASP A 23 1.16 -8.90 -6.74
CA ASP A 23 2.53 -8.54 -7.08
C ASP A 23 3.03 -7.35 -6.22
N ILE A 24 4.28 -7.42 -5.80
CA ILE A 24 4.92 -6.41 -4.94
C ILE A 24 4.90 -5.03 -5.62
N GLY A 25 5.18 -4.96 -6.92
CA GLY A 25 5.12 -3.71 -7.68
C GLY A 25 3.72 -3.09 -7.66
N THR A 26 2.68 -3.92 -7.72
CA THR A 26 1.28 -3.50 -7.61
C THR A 26 0.92 -3.01 -6.20
N LEU A 27 1.50 -3.62 -5.16
CA LEU A 27 1.31 -3.18 -3.77
C LEU A 27 1.93 -1.82 -3.51
N LEU A 28 3.19 -1.62 -3.92
CA LEU A 28 3.97 -0.42 -3.64
C LEU A 28 3.45 0.83 -4.37
N ASN A 29 2.90 0.67 -5.58
CA ASN A 29 2.41 1.80 -6.36
C ASN A 29 1.00 2.25 -5.94
N ASN A 30 0.72 3.55 -6.04
CA ASN A 30 -0.63 4.08 -5.77
C ASN A 30 -1.60 3.77 -6.92
N SER A 31 -2.86 3.50 -6.57
CA SER A 31 -3.92 3.22 -7.57
C SER A 31 -4.31 4.48 -8.34
N THR A 32 -4.28 4.39 -9.68
CA THR A 32 -4.73 5.44 -10.60
C THR A 32 -6.25 5.42 -10.85
N SER A 33 -6.93 4.34 -10.48
CA SER A 33 -8.37 4.16 -10.74
C SER A 33 -9.28 4.77 -9.66
N THR A 34 -8.71 5.29 -8.57
CA THR A 34 -9.50 5.91 -7.50
C THR A 34 -10.23 7.15 -8.00
N ARG A 35 -11.40 7.45 -7.42
CA ARG A 35 -12.19 8.65 -7.75
C ARG A 35 -11.38 9.95 -7.59
N ARG A 36 -10.49 10.02 -6.58
CA ARG A 36 -9.56 11.16 -6.40
C ARG A 36 -8.57 11.25 -7.56
N ALA A 37 -7.93 10.14 -7.93
CA ALA A 37 -6.94 10.12 -9.02
C ALA A 37 -7.57 10.52 -10.36
N LYS A 38 -8.73 9.94 -10.70
CA LYS A 38 -9.49 10.30 -11.90
C LYS A 38 -9.86 11.79 -11.95
N ARG A 39 -10.36 12.33 -10.83
CA ARG A 39 -10.71 13.77 -10.74
C ARG A 39 -9.50 14.67 -10.92
N LEU A 40 -8.37 14.33 -10.30
CA LEU A 40 -7.14 15.12 -10.42
C LEU A 40 -6.61 15.12 -11.87
N GLN A 41 -6.61 13.96 -12.53
CA GLN A 41 -6.26 13.86 -13.95
C GLN A 41 -7.17 14.72 -14.84
N ALA A 42 -8.50 14.66 -14.63
CA ALA A 42 -9.45 15.47 -15.40
C ALA A 42 -9.26 16.99 -15.21
N GLN A 43 -8.70 17.42 -14.08
CA GLN A 43 -8.41 18.82 -13.79
C GLN A 43 -7.01 19.26 -14.25
N GLY A 44 -6.22 18.39 -14.88
CA GLY A 44 -4.81 18.66 -15.18
C GLY A 44 -3.93 18.79 -13.94
N ASN A 45 -4.44 18.44 -12.76
CA ASN A 45 -3.76 18.59 -11.48
C ASN A 45 -2.98 17.33 -11.13
N VAL A 46 -1.66 17.42 -11.02
CA VAL A 46 -0.81 16.30 -10.60
C VAL A 46 -0.47 16.43 -9.12
N VAL A 47 -1.46 16.21 -8.25
CA VAL A 47 -1.21 16.18 -6.80
C VAL A 47 -0.88 14.74 -6.37
N PRO A 48 0.38 14.44 -6.03
CA PRO A 48 0.78 13.10 -5.63
C PRO A 48 -0.08 12.56 -4.46
N PRO A 49 -0.50 11.29 -4.51
CA PRO A 49 -1.12 10.61 -3.38
C PRO A 49 -0.08 10.34 -2.28
N ARG A 50 -0.53 10.10 -1.05
CA ARG A 50 0.39 9.68 0.03
C ARG A 50 1.01 8.32 -0.31
N PRO A 51 2.26 8.04 0.09
CA PRO A 51 2.76 6.67 0.07
C PRO A 51 1.88 5.78 0.96
N PRO A 52 1.61 4.52 0.56
CA PRO A 52 0.85 3.59 1.38
C PRO A 52 1.67 3.15 2.61
N ASN A 53 1.05 3.15 3.79
CA ASN A 53 1.64 2.59 5.00
C ASN A 53 1.46 1.06 5.06
N ALA A 54 2.07 0.42 6.06
CA ALA A 54 2.06 -1.04 6.23
C ALA A 54 0.65 -1.65 6.25
N PHE A 55 -0.27 -1.07 7.02
CA PHE A 55 -1.65 -1.56 7.09
C PHE A 55 -2.38 -1.42 5.74
N MET A 56 -2.17 -0.31 5.01
CA MET A 56 -2.80 -0.12 3.70
C MET A 56 -2.27 -1.12 2.66
N LEU A 57 -0.99 -1.48 2.74
CA LEU A 57 -0.40 -2.55 1.93
C LEU A 57 -0.98 -3.91 2.29
N TYR A 58 -1.00 -4.27 3.58
CA TYR A 58 -1.60 -5.50 4.10
C TYR A 58 -3.05 -5.65 3.66
N ARG A 59 -3.86 -4.60 3.85
CA ARG A 59 -5.26 -4.60 3.45
C ARG A 59 -5.43 -4.78 1.95
N ARG A 60 -4.58 -4.14 1.14
CA ARG A 60 -4.66 -4.25 -0.31
C ARG A 60 -4.37 -5.67 -0.78
N ASP A 61 -3.37 -6.31 -0.18
CA ASP A 61 -3.03 -7.71 -0.42
C ASP A 61 -4.19 -8.63 0.00
N LYS A 62 -4.59 -8.60 1.28
CA LYS A 62 -5.64 -9.47 1.82
C LYS A 62 -6.98 -9.28 1.12
N ALA A 63 -7.39 -8.06 0.80
CA ALA A 63 -8.68 -7.79 0.16
C ALA A 63 -8.81 -8.36 -1.26
N LYS A 64 -7.73 -8.87 -1.86
CA LYS A 64 -7.76 -9.58 -3.14
C LYS A 64 -7.99 -11.07 -3.02
N SER A 65 -7.90 -11.63 -1.80
CA SER A 65 -8.28 -13.01 -1.54
C SER A 65 -9.76 -13.23 -1.91
N PRO A 66 -10.12 -14.40 -2.49
CA PRO A 66 -11.50 -14.76 -2.78
C PRO A 66 -12.45 -14.64 -1.57
N GLU A 67 -11.93 -14.76 -0.34
CA GLU A 67 -12.69 -14.59 0.90
C GLU A 67 -13.42 -13.23 1.00
N PHE A 68 -12.84 -12.19 0.38
CA PHE A 68 -13.40 -10.83 0.42
C PHE A 68 -14.15 -10.44 -0.85
N ALA A 69 -14.28 -11.35 -1.82
CA ALA A 69 -15.00 -11.08 -3.05
C ALA A 69 -16.48 -10.78 -2.77
N GLY A 70 -17.02 -9.74 -3.40
CA GLY A 70 -18.42 -9.33 -3.24
C GLY A 70 -18.77 -8.65 -1.91
N LEU A 71 -17.86 -8.61 -0.93
CA LEU A 71 -18.09 -7.91 0.33
C LEU A 71 -18.02 -6.39 0.16
N LYS A 72 -18.82 -5.68 0.95
CA LYS A 72 -18.72 -4.22 1.03
C LYS A 72 -17.34 -3.85 1.58
N SER A 73 -16.73 -2.82 0.99
CA SER A 73 -15.40 -2.35 1.40
C SER A 73 -15.31 -1.97 2.88
N SER A 74 -16.41 -1.56 3.52
CA SER A 74 -16.49 -1.29 4.96
C SER A 74 -16.30 -2.56 5.78
N ASP A 75 -16.94 -3.66 5.38
CA ASP A 75 -16.91 -4.93 6.10
C ASP A 75 -15.58 -5.65 5.89
N THR A 76 -15.05 -5.60 4.66
CA THR A 76 -13.68 -6.01 4.35
C THR A 76 -12.67 -5.31 5.26
N SER A 77 -12.78 -3.98 5.42
CA SER A 77 -11.87 -3.23 6.30
C SER A 77 -11.98 -3.63 7.77
N LYS A 78 -13.20 -3.86 8.29
CA LYS A 78 -13.40 -4.30 9.67
C LYS A 78 -12.71 -5.64 9.92
N ARG A 79 -12.96 -6.64 9.07
CA ARG A 79 -12.36 -7.98 9.19
C ARG A 79 -10.83 -7.93 9.10
N ILE A 80 -10.29 -7.27 8.08
CA ILE A 80 -8.84 -7.15 7.89
C ILE A 80 -8.18 -6.39 9.04
N SER A 81 -8.85 -5.39 9.64
CA SER A 81 -8.29 -4.70 10.81
C SER A 81 -8.13 -5.62 12.01
N ASN A 82 -9.05 -6.58 12.21
CA ASN A 82 -8.92 -7.59 13.25
C ASN A 82 -7.83 -8.60 12.91
N MET A 83 -7.70 -9.01 11.63
CA MET A 83 -6.59 -9.85 11.18
C MET A 83 -5.24 -9.16 11.47
N TRP A 84 -5.07 -7.89 11.08
CA TRP A 84 -3.84 -7.15 11.33
C TRP A 84 -3.48 -7.05 12.82
N LYS A 85 -4.46 -6.86 13.71
CA LYS A 85 -4.20 -6.84 15.16
C LYS A 85 -3.60 -8.17 15.64
N ASN A 86 -4.17 -9.29 15.19
CA ASN A 86 -3.77 -10.65 15.58
C ASN A 86 -2.66 -11.25 14.70
N GLU A 87 -2.18 -10.52 13.69
CA GLU A 87 -1.15 -10.98 12.77
C GLU A 87 0.21 -11.10 13.46
N THR A 88 1.04 -12.04 13.00
CA THR A 88 2.36 -12.27 13.59
C THR A 88 3.32 -11.10 13.35
N ASN A 89 4.34 -11.00 14.19
CA ASN A 89 5.33 -9.92 14.09
C ASN A 89 6.17 -10.04 12.82
N GLU A 90 6.43 -11.27 12.35
CA GLU A 90 7.16 -11.57 11.13
C GLU A 90 6.41 -11.01 9.93
N VAL A 91 5.12 -11.34 9.80
CA VAL A 91 4.28 -10.82 8.71
C VAL A 91 4.16 -9.30 8.79
N LYS A 92 3.91 -8.73 9.97
CA LYS A 92 3.88 -7.27 10.15
C LYS A 92 5.18 -6.61 9.69
N SER A 93 6.33 -7.22 10.02
CA SER A 93 7.67 -6.72 9.66
C SER A 93 7.87 -6.65 8.15
N ILE A 94 7.34 -7.62 7.39
CA ILE A 94 7.33 -7.58 5.92
C ILE A 94 6.59 -6.32 5.43
N PHE A 95 5.38 -6.08 5.93
CA PHE A 95 4.58 -4.94 5.49
C PHE A 95 5.16 -3.59 5.95
N PHE A 96 5.86 -3.54 7.08
CA PHE A 96 6.65 -2.37 7.48
C PHE A 96 7.84 -2.14 6.53
N ALA A 97 8.57 -3.19 6.15
CA ALA A 97 9.65 -3.08 5.17
C ALA A 97 9.14 -2.60 3.80
N LEU A 98 7.99 -3.13 3.34
CA LEU A 98 7.33 -2.66 2.12
C LEU A 98 6.86 -1.21 2.23
N ALA A 99 6.37 -0.77 3.39
CA ALA A 99 5.97 0.63 3.59
C ALA A 99 7.17 1.58 3.49
N ASN A 100 8.31 1.23 4.08
CA ASN A 100 9.55 1.98 3.95
C ASN A 100 10.02 2.06 2.49
N LEU A 101 9.92 0.95 1.75
CA LEU A 101 10.25 0.91 0.33
C LEU A 101 9.30 1.79 -0.50
N ALA A 102 8.00 1.78 -0.19
CA ALA A 102 7.01 2.62 -0.84
C ALA A 102 7.26 4.11 -0.57
N GLU A 103 7.64 4.47 0.66
CA GLU A 103 8.01 5.83 1.04
C GLU A 103 9.27 6.30 0.31
N ARG A 104 10.31 5.47 0.25
CA ARG A 104 11.54 5.76 -0.50
C ARG A 104 11.28 5.94 -1.99
N SER A 105 10.55 5.02 -2.62
CA SER A 105 10.20 5.16 -4.04
C SER A 105 9.35 6.40 -4.30
N HIS A 106 8.50 6.77 -3.34
CA HIS A 106 7.68 7.97 -3.41
C HIS A 106 8.53 9.24 -3.30
N SER A 107 9.48 9.32 -2.37
CA SER A 107 10.36 10.49 -2.20
C SER A 107 11.28 10.70 -3.41
N GLU A 108 11.80 9.62 -3.99
CA GLU A 108 12.59 9.66 -5.23
C GLU A 108 11.76 10.14 -6.42
N ARG A 109 10.49 9.70 -6.53
CA ARG A 109 9.60 10.10 -7.64
C ARG A 109 9.06 11.52 -7.51
N TYR A 110 8.77 11.95 -6.29
CA TYR A 110 8.14 13.23 -6.01
C TYR A 110 9.05 14.07 -5.12
N ASN A 111 10.03 14.71 -5.74
CA ASN A 111 10.90 15.65 -5.05
C ASN A 111 10.05 16.78 -4.44
N ASN A 112 10.41 17.25 -3.24
CA ASN A 112 9.69 18.28 -2.48
C ASN A 112 8.24 17.94 -2.10
N TYR A 113 7.85 16.67 -2.07
CA TYR A 113 6.53 16.28 -1.56
C TYR A 113 6.35 16.69 -0.08
N ARG A 114 5.26 17.43 0.19
CA ARG A 114 4.81 17.73 1.56
C ARG A 114 3.35 17.37 1.72
N TYR A 115 3.03 16.67 2.81
CA TYR A 115 1.64 16.39 3.15
C TYR A 115 0.93 17.68 3.58
N ILE A 116 -0.14 18.03 2.87
CA ILE A 116 -1.00 19.18 3.18
C ILE A 116 -2.36 18.64 3.64
N HIS A 117 -2.69 18.90 4.90
CA HIS A 117 -4.03 18.64 5.43
C HIS A 117 -5.01 19.64 4.82
N ARG A 118 -6.04 19.16 4.11
CA ARG A 118 -7.15 20.01 3.67
C ARG A 118 -8.31 19.79 4.63
N SER A 119 -8.65 20.83 5.39
CA SER A 119 -9.90 20.80 6.13
C SER A 119 -11.07 20.77 5.14
N ARG A 120 -12.14 20.07 5.47
CA ARG A 120 -13.41 20.30 4.78
C ARG A 120 -13.91 21.66 5.27
N MET A 121 -14.03 22.62 4.35
CA MET A 121 -14.91 23.77 4.53
C MET A 121 -16.34 23.29 4.65
#